data_AF-A0A7S3CQN5-F1
#
_entry.id   AF-A0A7S3CQN5-F1
#
_cell.length_a   1.000
_cell.length_b   1.000
_cell.length_c   1.000
_cell.angle_alpha   90.00
_cell.angle_beta   90.00
_cell.angle_gamma   90.00
#
_symmetry.space_group_name_H-M   'P 1'
#
loop_
_entity.id
_entity.type
_entity.pdbx_description
1 polymer ?
#
loop_
_entity_poly.entity_id
_entity_poly.type
_entity_poly.pdbx_seq_one_letter_code
_entity_poly.pdbx_strand_id
1 'polypeptide(L)'
;MHDEACPHYEDMINNMALGHEFLLSEFGVVPRIGWHLDPFGHSSANPRLFADMGFDSWLFARIDYQDKEKRESEESMNFLWRPFSKHFGDSKQIFTATMRDHYCWLDGFFYDERWDGSDPFVADESSDVYNAEEKMQQMLNYLGEMEEDYRGNHMLLPFGCDFSFANARLNFEQMDLIIDYVNANNDQNVHLFYSTPSQYIDALNAQNLTWPVRYDDMFPYADNPMDYWTGYFTSRQKAKQEVREGQAALHAANQIYSLKALDNTTSESQ
;
A
#
# COMPACT_ATOMS: atom_id res chain seq x y z
N MET A 1 6.91 -6.65 1.38
CA MET A 1 7.11 -5.41 0.60
C MET A 1 8.57 -5.32 0.21
N HIS A 2 8.87 -5.24 -1.09
CA HIS A 2 10.23 -5.10 -1.64
C HIS A 2 10.44 -3.69 -2.20
N ASP A 3 11.71 -3.27 -2.34
CA ASP A 3 12.09 -2.11 -3.18
C ASP A 3 11.65 -2.33 -4.64
N GLU A 4 11.46 -1.27 -5.40
CA GLU A 4 10.98 -1.33 -6.79
C GLU A 4 11.99 -0.81 -7.82
N ALA A 5 13.04 -0.11 -7.39
CA ALA A 5 14.07 0.37 -8.29
C ALA A 5 15.21 -0.62 -8.49
N CYS A 6 15.74 -1.17 -7.40
CA CYS A 6 16.97 -1.96 -7.45
C CYS A 6 16.78 -3.47 -7.63
N PRO A 7 15.68 -4.12 -7.20
CA PRO A 7 15.50 -5.55 -7.35
C PRO A 7 15.44 -6.03 -8.80
N HIS A 8 15.84 -7.28 -9.02
CA HIS A 8 15.61 -7.96 -10.28
C HIS A 8 14.25 -8.66 -10.21
N TYR A 9 13.52 -8.74 -11.32
CA TYR A 9 12.16 -9.27 -11.33
C TYR A 9 12.07 -10.71 -10.81
N GLU A 10 13.13 -11.51 -10.99
CA GLU A 10 13.20 -12.87 -10.43
C GLU A 10 13.17 -12.86 -8.90
N ASP A 11 13.90 -11.96 -8.25
CA ASP A 11 13.90 -11.82 -6.80
C ASP A 11 12.52 -11.39 -6.30
N MET A 12 11.88 -10.49 -7.03
CA MET A 12 10.52 -10.03 -6.72
C MET A 12 9.53 -11.20 -6.77
N ILE A 13 9.57 -12.00 -7.84
CA ILE A 13 8.70 -13.17 -8.00
C ILE A 13 8.97 -14.20 -6.89
N ASN A 14 10.23 -14.55 -6.65
CA ASN A 14 10.60 -15.54 -5.63
C ASN A 14 10.16 -15.10 -4.23
N ASN A 15 10.37 -13.83 -3.88
CA ASN A 15 9.95 -13.27 -2.59
C ASN A 15 8.42 -13.33 -2.42
N MET A 16 7.66 -12.96 -3.47
CA MET A 16 6.20 -13.03 -3.44
C MET A 16 5.69 -14.48 -3.38
N ALA A 17 6.30 -15.39 -4.14
CA ALA A 17 5.93 -16.80 -4.17
C ALA A 17 6.09 -17.46 -2.79
N LEU A 18 7.23 -17.24 -2.11
CA LEU A 18 7.48 -17.78 -0.77
C LEU A 18 6.44 -17.28 0.25
N GLY A 19 6.12 -15.99 0.22
CA GLY A 19 5.10 -15.41 1.10
C GLY A 19 3.70 -15.96 0.83
N HIS A 20 3.32 -16.07 -0.45
CA HIS A 20 2.01 -16.59 -0.84
C HIS A 20 1.86 -18.08 -0.55
N GLU A 21 2.90 -18.88 -0.77
CA GLU A 21 2.91 -20.30 -0.43
C GLU A 21 2.67 -20.51 1.07
N PHE A 22 3.39 -19.77 1.92
CA PHE A 22 3.19 -19.80 3.36
C PHE A 22 1.76 -19.41 3.76
N LEU A 23 1.23 -18.32 3.21
CA LEU A 23 -0.14 -17.88 3.54
C LEU A 23 -1.20 -18.90 3.12
N LEU A 24 -0.99 -19.56 1.97
CA LEU A 24 -1.88 -20.58 1.47
C LEU A 24 -1.79 -21.86 2.32
N SER A 25 -0.59 -22.30 2.70
CA SER A 25 -0.39 -23.53 3.48
C SER A 25 -0.92 -23.41 4.90
N GLU A 26 -0.65 -22.28 5.56
CA GLU A 26 -0.98 -22.10 6.97
C GLU A 26 -2.41 -21.59 7.18
N PHE A 27 -2.91 -20.74 6.29
CA PHE A 27 -4.18 -20.04 6.50
C PHE A 27 -5.22 -20.30 5.41
N GLY A 28 -4.84 -20.94 4.30
CA GLY A 28 -5.74 -21.13 3.15
C GLY A 28 -6.09 -19.82 2.45
N VAL A 29 -5.25 -18.79 2.57
CA VAL A 29 -5.51 -17.44 2.06
C VAL A 29 -4.62 -17.13 0.86
N VAL A 30 -5.22 -16.54 -0.17
CA VAL A 30 -4.51 -15.93 -1.30
C VAL A 30 -4.77 -14.43 -1.26
N PRO A 31 -3.76 -13.59 -0.95
CA PRO A 31 -3.93 -12.14 -0.93
C PRO A 31 -4.33 -11.60 -2.31
N ARG A 32 -5.29 -10.67 -2.32
CA ARG A 32 -5.85 -10.07 -3.54
C ARG A 32 -5.43 -8.61 -3.74
N ILE A 33 -4.84 -8.00 -2.71
CA ILE A 33 -4.48 -6.59 -2.68
C ILE A 33 -2.98 -6.45 -2.38
N GLY A 34 -2.24 -5.79 -3.27
CA GLY A 34 -0.86 -5.40 -3.03
C GLY A 34 -0.78 -4.18 -2.10
N TRP A 35 0.14 -4.20 -1.15
CA TRP A 35 0.31 -3.13 -0.15
C TRP A 35 1.79 -2.71 -0.06
N HIS A 36 2.15 -1.60 -0.71
CA HIS A 36 3.51 -1.08 -0.89
C HIS A 36 3.61 0.37 -0.42
N LEU A 37 3.48 0.61 0.87
CA LEU A 37 3.44 1.97 1.40
C LEU A 37 4.73 2.74 1.27
N ASP A 38 5.87 2.05 1.41
CA ASP A 38 7.17 2.66 1.67
C ASP A 38 8.28 2.45 0.61
N PRO A 39 8.08 1.83 -0.58
CA PRO A 39 9.07 1.92 -1.65
C PRO A 39 9.23 3.35 -2.18
N PHE A 40 10.45 3.75 -2.52
CA PHE A 40 10.77 5.14 -2.86
C PHE A 40 10.62 5.39 -4.37
N GLY A 41 9.36 5.41 -4.82
CA GLY A 41 8.94 5.42 -6.22
C GLY A 41 8.57 4.02 -6.72
N HIS A 42 7.89 3.96 -7.87
CA HIS A 42 7.20 2.73 -8.30
C HIS A 42 7.49 2.35 -9.75
N SER A 43 7.84 1.08 -9.96
CA SER A 43 8.23 0.55 -11.26
C SER A 43 7.02 0.05 -12.06
N SER A 44 7.03 0.21 -13.39
CA SER A 44 6.07 -0.48 -14.28
C SER A 44 6.21 -2.02 -14.26
N ALA A 45 7.30 -2.57 -13.71
CA ALA A 45 7.45 -4.02 -13.52
C ALA A 45 6.45 -4.58 -12.49
N ASN A 46 6.21 -3.88 -11.38
CA ASN A 46 5.30 -4.32 -10.32
C ASN A 46 3.86 -4.52 -10.81
N PRO A 47 3.16 -3.54 -11.42
CA PRO A 47 1.80 -3.72 -11.88
C PRO A 47 1.72 -4.81 -12.97
N ARG A 48 2.78 -4.98 -13.76
CA ARG A 48 2.84 -6.05 -14.77
C ARG A 48 2.88 -7.42 -14.10
N LEU A 49 3.74 -7.61 -13.10
CA LEU A 49 3.86 -8.86 -12.35
C LEU A 49 2.61 -9.13 -11.52
N PHE A 50 2.07 -8.10 -10.86
CA PHE A 50 0.91 -8.20 -9.99
C PHE A 50 -0.36 -8.60 -10.74
N ALA A 51 -0.54 -8.10 -11.97
CA ALA A 51 -1.61 -8.57 -12.85
C ALA A 51 -1.50 -10.07 -13.19
N ASP A 52 -0.29 -10.63 -13.29
CA ASP A 52 -0.09 -12.09 -13.50
C ASP A 52 -0.21 -12.90 -12.20
N MET A 53 0.09 -12.28 -11.05
CA MET A 53 -0.05 -12.89 -9.73
C MET A 53 -1.50 -12.97 -9.24
N GLY A 54 -2.45 -12.36 -9.97
CA GLY A 54 -3.87 -12.37 -9.63
C GLY A 54 -4.27 -11.32 -8.59
N PHE A 55 -3.50 -10.25 -8.45
CA PHE A 55 -3.92 -9.11 -7.64
C PHE A 55 -4.95 -8.26 -8.39
N ASP A 56 -5.98 -7.82 -7.67
CA ASP A 56 -7.01 -6.94 -8.21
C ASP A 56 -6.60 -5.47 -8.13
N SER A 57 -5.88 -5.13 -7.06
CA SER A 57 -5.51 -3.77 -6.76
C SER A 57 -4.15 -3.68 -6.07
N TRP A 58 -3.56 -2.51 -6.15
CA TRP A 58 -2.29 -2.18 -5.53
C TRP A 58 -2.32 -0.79 -4.90
N LEU A 59 -1.90 -0.69 -3.64
CA LEU A 59 -1.93 0.55 -2.86
C LEU A 59 -0.53 0.94 -2.39
N PHE A 60 -0.24 2.24 -2.46
CA PHE A 60 1.04 2.81 -2.03
C PHE A 60 0.90 4.29 -1.65
N ALA A 61 1.90 4.84 -0.95
CA ALA A 61 1.87 6.23 -0.47
C ALA A 61 2.86 7.15 -1.19
N ARG A 62 4.00 6.63 -1.65
CA ARG A 62 5.12 7.48 -2.10
C ARG A 62 5.07 7.78 -3.60
N ILE A 63 4.59 8.96 -3.92
CA ILE A 63 4.57 9.52 -5.29
C ILE A 63 5.29 10.87 -5.31
N ASP A 64 5.85 11.25 -6.45
CA ASP A 64 6.49 12.56 -6.61
C ASP A 64 5.52 13.69 -6.23
N TYR A 65 6.00 14.69 -5.49
CA TYR A 65 5.13 15.75 -4.97
C TYR A 65 4.38 16.53 -6.06
N GLN A 66 4.98 16.74 -7.24
CA GLN A 66 4.30 17.41 -8.35
C GLN A 66 3.27 16.49 -9.01
N ASP A 67 3.57 15.18 -9.12
CA ASP A 67 2.59 14.20 -9.59
C ASP A 67 1.41 14.09 -8.60
N LYS A 68 1.67 14.17 -7.29
CA LYS A 68 0.64 14.22 -6.24
C LYS A 68 -0.26 15.43 -6.38
N GLU A 69 0.29 16.65 -6.37
CA GLU A 69 -0.47 17.91 -6.49
C GLU A 69 -1.35 17.90 -7.75
N LYS A 70 -0.78 17.43 -8.87
CA LYS A 70 -1.53 17.28 -10.12
C LYS A 70 -2.68 16.28 -9.97
N ARG A 71 -2.42 15.13 -9.37
CA ARG A 71 -3.42 14.06 -9.24
C ARG A 71 -4.58 14.44 -8.32
N GLU A 72 -4.30 15.13 -7.24
CA GLU A 72 -5.30 15.73 -6.34
C GLU A 72 -6.20 16.66 -7.17
N SER A 73 -5.62 17.60 -7.93
CA SER A 73 -6.39 18.54 -8.76
C SER A 73 -7.18 17.92 -9.92
N GLU A 74 -6.82 16.71 -10.35
CA GLU A 74 -7.44 16.00 -11.47
C GLU A 74 -8.34 14.83 -11.02
N GLU A 75 -8.55 14.67 -9.70
CA GLU A 75 -9.24 13.53 -9.09
C GLU A 75 -8.72 12.18 -9.62
N SER A 76 -7.39 12.03 -9.64
CA SER A 76 -6.70 10.89 -10.28
C SER A 76 -5.74 10.17 -9.35
N MET A 77 -5.91 10.33 -8.05
CA MET A 77 -5.22 9.54 -7.01
C MET A 77 -5.53 8.04 -7.12
N ASN A 78 -6.76 7.72 -7.55
CA ASN A 78 -7.17 6.37 -7.96
C ASN A 78 -7.10 6.26 -9.49
N PHE A 79 -6.43 5.24 -10.02
CA PHE A 79 -6.22 5.07 -11.45
C PHE A 79 -6.05 3.60 -11.86
N LEU A 80 -6.18 3.34 -13.15
CA LEU A 80 -5.90 2.04 -13.75
C LEU A 80 -4.50 2.05 -14.36
N TRP A 81 -3.59 1.23 -13.83
CA TRP A 81 -2.23 1.17 -14.34
C TRP A 81 -2.09 0.09 -15.41
N ARG A 82 -1.73 0.49 -16.63
CA ARG A 82 -1.51 -0.37 -17.82
C ARG A 82 -0.04 -0.36 -18.24
N PRO A 83 0.83 -1.11 -17.55
CA PRO A 83 2.25 -1.15 -17.88
C PRO A 83 2.49 -1.84 -19.23
N PHE A 84 3.46 -1.33 -20.00
CA PHE A 84 3.88 -1.91 -21.28
C PHE A 84 2.72 -2.13 -22.27
N SER A 85 1.74 -1.22 -22.31
CA SER A 85 0.51 -1.32 -23.11
C SER A 85 0.75 -1.54 -24.61
N LYS A 86 1.89 -1.07 -25.17
CA LYS A 86 2.29 -1.35 -26.55
C LYS A 86 2.46 -2.85 -26.85
N HIS A 87 2.80 -3.65 -25.85
CA HIS A 87 3.01 -5.10 -25.98
C HIS A 87 1.79 -5.91 -25.51
N PHE A 88 1.16 -5.50 -24.41
CA PHE A 88 0.09 -6.28 -23.78
C PHE A 88 -1.32 -5.74 -24.03
N GLY A 89 -1.46 -4.57 -24.67
CA GLY A 89 -2.75 -3.88 -24.75
C GLY A 89 -3.35 -3.69 -23.36
N ASP A 90 -4.62 -4.07 -23.21
CA ASP A 90 -5.35 -4.00 -21.94
C ASP A 90 -5.33 -5.31 -21.14
N SER A 91 -4.56 -6.31 -21.58
CA SER A 91 -4.49 -7.63 -20.91
C SER A 91 -3.70 -7.63 -19.60
N LYS A 92 -2.94 -6.56 -19.34
CA LYS A 92 -2.16 -6.37 -18.12
C LYS A 92 -2.50 -5.01 -17.55
N GLN A 93 -3.33 -5.03 -16.52
CA GLN A 93 -3.74 -3.83 -15.81
C GLN A 93 -4.08 -4.17 -14.36
N ILE A 94 -3.87 -3.21 -13.47
CA ILE A 94 -4.24 -3.31 -12.07
C ILE A 94 -4.84 -2.00 -11.62
N PHE A 95 -5.90 -2.05 -10.82
CA PHE A 95 -6.40 -0.85 -10.16
C PHE A 95 -5.36 -0.39 -9.13
N THR A 96 -5.14 0.91 -9.03
CA THR A 96 -4.13 1.48 -8.15
C THR A 96 -4.72 2.64 -7.39
N ALA A 97 -4.56 2.62 -6.07
CA ALA A 97 -4.94 3.72 -5.19
C ALA A 97 -3.70 4.27 -4.50
N THR A 98 -3.47 5.56 -4.64
CA THR A 98 -2.45 6.26 -3.85
C THR A 98 -3.07 6.76 -2.56
N MET A 99 -2.29 6.78 -1.49
CA MET A 99 -2.68 7.49 -0.27
C MET A 99 -2.58 9.00 -0.51
N ARG A 100 -3.39 9.76 0.23
CA ARG A 100 -3.37 11.22 0.14
C ARG A 100 -2.04 11.70 0.67
N ASP A 101 -1.82 11.58 1.98
CA ASP A 101 -0.61 12.09 2.61
C ASP A 101 0.43 11.00 2.84
N HIS A 102 0.53 10.54 4.08
CA HIS A 102 1.43 9.48 4.47
C HIS A 102 0.64 8.18 4.67
N TYR A 103 1.35 7.10 4.92
CA TYR A 103 0.74 5.83 5.33
C TYR A 103 0.45 5.74 6.82
N CYS A 104 0.57 6.86 7.53
CA CYS A 104 0.34 6.92 8.96
C CYS A 104 -1.06 7.46 9.29
N TRP A 105 -1.40 7.51 10.58
CA TRP A 105 -2.60 8.21 11.05
C TRP A 105 -2.69 9.62 10.50
N LEU A 106 -3.92 10.15 10.51
CA LEU A 106 -4.14 11.59 10.41
C LEU A 106 -3.33 12.32 11.50
N ASP A 107 -2.76 13.47 11.14
CA ASP A 107 -2.04 14.32 12.08
C ASP A 107 -2.89 14.62 13.33
N GLY A 108 -2.31 14.50 14.52
CA GLY A 108 -3.05 14.63 15.78
C GLY A 108 -3.79 13.36 16.26
N PHE A 109 -3.65 12.22 15.57
CA PHE A 109 -4.24 10.93 15.95
C PHE A 109 -3.20 9.82 16.18
N PHE A 110 -1.97 10.18 16.58
CA PHE A 110 -0.87 9.24 16.80
C PHE A 110 -1.04 8.47 18.11
N TYR A 111 -1.87 7.42 18.11
CA TYR A 111 -2.16 6.62 19.30
C TYR A 111 -1.36 5.31 19.31
N ASP A 112 -0.16 5.32 19.87
CA ASP A 112 0.60 4.09 20.13
C ASP A 112 1.45 4.26 21.39
N GLU A 113 1.65 3.20 22.16
CA GLU A 113 2.44 3.29 23.41
C GLU A 113 3.90 3.72 23.18
N ARG A 114 4.39 3.60 21.94
CA ARG A 114 5.77 3.96 21.55
C ARG A 114 5.88 5.35 20.97
N TRP A 115 4.75 6.05 20.81
CA TRP A 115 4.64 7.39 20.25
C TRP A 115 3.84 8.28 21.18
N ASP A 116 4.52 9.22 21.83
CA ASP A 116 3.89 10.27 22.63
C ASP A 116 3.68 11.52 21.76
N GLY A 117 2.81 11.38 20.75
CA GLY A 117 2.63 12.39 19.71
C GLY A 117 1.28 13.10 19.70
N SER A 118 0.29 12.61 20.45
CA SER A 118 -1.06 13.18 20.44
C SER A 118 -1.80 12.91 21.74
N ASP A 119 -2.54 13.92 22.20
CA ASP A 119 -3.48 13.73 23.30
C ASP A 119 -4.53 12.68 22.89
N PRO A 120 -4.93 11.77 23.81
CA PRO A 120 -5.97 10.79 23.53
C PRO A 120 -7.29 11.46 23.14
N PHE A 121 -8.12 10.76 22.39
CA PHE A 121 -9.49 11.17 22.12
C PHE A 121 -10.33 11.02 23.39
N VAL A 122 -10.85 12.13 23.91
CA VAL A 122 -11.64 12.19 25.15
C VAL A 122 -13.04 12.74 24.85
N ALA A 123 -14.03 11.85 24.90
CA ALA A 123 -15.43 12.13 24.61
C ALA A 123 -16.29 12.51 25.84
N ASP A 124 -15.74 12.43 27.05
CA ASP A 124 -16.46 12.83 28.27
C ASP A 124 -16.47 14.36 28.39
N GLU A 125 -17.61 14.99 28.05
CA GLU A 125 -17.82 16.45 28.13
C GLU A 125 -17.59 17.04 29.53
N SER A 126 -17.65 16.22 30.58
CA SER A 126 -17.40 16.67 31.96
C SER A 126 -15.91 16.71 32.33
N SER A 127 -15.04 16.15 31.49
CA SER A 127 -13.60 16.13 31.69
C SER A 127 -12.96 17.48 31.35
N ASP A 128 -12.03 17.94 32.18
CA ASP A 128 -11.24 19.15 31.94
C ASP A 128 -10.36 19.05 30.67
N VAL A 129 -10.17 17.84 30.13
CA VAL A 129 -9.39 17.55 28.91
C VAL A 129 -10.25 17.04 27.76
N TYR A 130 -11.56 17.30 27.79
CA TYR A 130 -12.46 17.01 26.68
C TYR A 130 -11.96 17.64 25.37
N ASN A 131 -11.83 16.83 24.31
CA ASN A 131 -11.33 17.27 23.00
C ASN A 131 -12.04 16.60 21.80
N ALA A 132 -13.09 15.82 22.04
CA ALA A 132 -13.73 15.02 20.99
C ALA A 132 -14.32 15.87 19.86
N GLU A 133 -14.95 17.01 20.16
CA GLU A 133 -15.51 17.89 19.13
C GLU A 133 -14.43 18.56 18.27
N GLU A 134 -13.34 19.02 18.88
CA GLU A 134 -12.20 19.60 18.16
C GLU A 134 -11.57 18.56 17.22
N LYS A 135 -11.26 17.37 17.74
CA LYS A 135 -10.68 16.27 16.95
C LYS A 135 -11.64 15.78 15.86
N MET A 136 -12.94 15.68 16.16
CA MET A 136 -13.94 15.37 15.15
C MET A 136 -13.90 16.40 14.02
N GLN A 137 -13.92 17.70 14.34
CA GLN A 137 -13.90 18.73 13.30
C GLN A 137 -12.60 18.70 12.48
N GLN A 138 -11.46 18.43 13.12
CA GLN A 138 -10.19 18.23 12.42
C GLN A 138 -10.28 17.08 11.40
N MET A 139 -10.84 15.94 11.81
CA MET A 139 -11.03 14.78 10.93
C MET A 139 -12.03 15.06 9.81
N LEU A 140 -13.14 15.73 10.10
CA LEU A 140 -14.15 16.09 9.09
C LEU A 140 -13.59 17.07 8.06
N ASN A 141 -12.78 18.05 8.48
CA ASN A 141 -12.09 18.95 7.55
C ASN A 141 -11.16 18.16 6.62
N TYR A 142 -10.37 17.24 7.18
CA TYR A 142 -9.49 16.37 6.40
C TYR A 142 -10.25 15.51 5.38
N LEU A 143 -11.38 14.93 5.79
CA LEU A 143 -12.24 14.13 4.93
C LEU A 143 -12.92 14.96 3.84
N GLY A 144 -13.32 16.19 4.14
CA GLY A 144 -13.88 17.12 3.16
C GLY A 144 -12.88 17.45 2.06
N GLU A 145 -11.61 17.64 2.40
CA GLU A 145 -10.56 17.82 1.40
C GLU A 145 -10.27 16.52 0.63
N MET A 146 -10.29 15.34 1.28
CA MET A 146 -10.19 14.05 0.58
C MET A 146 -11.33 13.86 -0.45
N GLU A 147 -12.51 14.42 -0.21
CA GLU A 147 -13.63 14.35 -1.15
C GLU A 147 -13.31 15.04 -2.48
N GLU A 148 -12.49 16.09 -2.44
CA GLU A 148 -12.07 16.84 -3.63
C GLU A 148 -10.95 16.13 -4.41
N ASP A 149 -10.16 15.27 -3.75
CA ASP A 149 -8.98 14.62 -4.34
C ASP A 149 -9.28 13.23 -4.95
N TYR A 150 -10.39 12.60 -4.55
CA TYR A 150 -10.74 11.22 -4.91
C TYR A 150 -12.12 11.10 -5.55
N ARG A 151 -12.22 10.24 -6.57
CA ARG A 151 -13.54 9.87 -7.12
C ARG A 151 -14.22 8.83 -6.25
N GLY A 152 -15.50 9.06 -5.97
CA GLY A 152 -16.37 8.15 -5.24
C GLY A 152 -16.57 8.57 -3.79
N ASN A 153 -17.42 7.84 -3.08
CA ASN A 153 -17.84 8.19 -1.71
C ASN A 153 -17.27 7.25 -0.63
N HIS A 154 -16.18 6.54 -0.95
CA HIS A 154 -15.46 5.69 0.00
C HIS A 154 -14.02 6.16 0.05
N MET A 155 -13.52 6.39 1.26
CA MET A 155 -12.15 6.85 1.53
C MET A 155 -11.45 5.84 2.42
N LEU A 156 -10.15 5.64 2.19
CA LEU A 156 -9.30 4.81 3.03
C LEU A 156 -8.47 5.71 3.94
N LEU A 157 -8.70 5.61 5.25
CA LEU A 157 -7.87 6.23 6.28
C LEU A 157 -6.93 5.18 6.89
N PRO A 158 -5.61 5.29 6.69
CA PRO A 158 -4.66 4.48 7.44
C PRO A 158 -4.74 4.83 8.93
N PHE A 159 -4.79 3.81 9.78
CA PHE A 159 -4.74 3.96 11.23
C PHE A 159 -3.61 3.09 11.75
N GLY A 160 -2.40 3.65 11.77
CA GLY A 160 -1.16 2.95 12.06
C GLY A 160 0.03 3.81 11.66
N CYS A 161 1.25 3.34 11.89
CA CYS A 161 2.49 3.91 11.36
C CYS A 161 3.62 2.88 11.58
N ASP A 162 4.87 3.32 11.49
CA ASP A 162 6.03 2.47 11.72
C ASP A 162 5.95 1.70 13.04
N PHE A 163 5.83 0.38 12.89
CA PHE A 163 5.78 -0.61 13.96
C PHE A 163 4.62 -0.45 14.97
N SER A 164 3.59 0.36 14.68
CA SER A 164 2.47 0.62 15.59
C SER A 164 1.71 -0.64 16.00
N PHE A 165 0.76 -0.50 16.93
CA PHE A 165 0.00 -1.60 17.56
C PHE A 165 0.84 -2.50 18.46
N ALA A 166 1.96 -1.99 19.03
CA ALA A 166 2.70 -2.74 20.05
C ALA A 166 1.81 -3.04 21.28
N ASN A 167 0.97 -2.07 21.64
CA ASN A 167 -0.22 -2.27 22.46
C ASN A 167 -1.48 -2.00 21.63
N ALA A 168 -1.93 -3.03 20.93
CA ALA A 168 -3.11 -2.96 20.07
C ALA A 168 -4.39 -2.55 20.81
N ARG A 169 -4.53 -2.90 22.09
CA ARG A 169 -5.71 -2.55 22.88
C ARG A 169 -5.91 -1.03 22.94
N LEU A 170 -4.83 -0.28 23.19
CA LEU A 170 -4.88 1.19 23.22
C LEU A 170 -5.37 1.75 21.89
N ASN A 171 -4.85 1.22 20.78
CA ASN A 171 -5.22 1.66 19.43
C ASN A 171 -6.72 1.40 19.16
N PHE A 172 -7.19 0.17 19.43
CA PHE A 172 -8.59 -0.21 19.22
C PHE A 172 -9.55 0.55 20.13
N GLU A 173 -9.22 0.78 21.40
CA GLU A 173 -10.05 1.60 22.30
C GLU A 173 -10.19 3.04 21.78
N GLN A 174 -9.12 3.64 21.24
CA GLN A 174 -9.19 4.96 20.61
C GLN A 174 -10.02 4.95 19.33
N MET A 175 -9.85 3.94 18.47
CA MET A 175 -10.65 3.80 17.25
C MET A 175 -12.15 3.64 17.55
N ASP A 176 -12.51 2.80 18.52
CA ASP A 176 -13.91 2.59 18.92
C ASP A 176 -14.55 3.90 19.39
N LEU A 177 -13.86 4.65 20.27
CA LEU A 177 -14.32 5.95 20.76
C LEU A 177 -14.52 6.97 19.62
N ILE A 178 -13.56 7.04 18.69
CA ILE A 178 -13.63 7.96 17.54
C ILE A 178 -14.80 7.56 16.64
N ILE A 179 -14.92 6.28 16.28
CA ILE A 179 -15.97 5.78 15.39
C ILE A 179 -17.34 6.08 15.99
N ASP A 180 -17.56 5.76 17.26
CA ASP A 180 -18.84 5.97 17.94
C ASP A 180 -19.17 7.46 18.03
N TYR A 181 -18.22 8.28 18.48
CA TYR A 181 -18.44 9.71 18.65
C TYR A 181 -18.69 10.41 17.31
N VAL A 182 -17.84 10.20 16.30
CA VAL A 182 -17.99 10.85 15.00
C VAL A 182 -19.28 10.42 14.33
N ASN A 183 -19.62 9.13 14.33
CA ASN A 183 -20.87 8.65 13.72
C ASN A 183 -22.13 9.23 14.38
N ALA A 184 -22.09 9.52 15.69
CA ALA A 184 -23.22 10.08 16.42
C ALA A 184 -23.34 11.60 16.29
N ASN A 185 -22.23 12.32 16.09
CA ASN A 185 -22.18 13.78 16.24
C ASN A 185 -21.81 14.55 14.96
N ASN A 186 -21.34 13.89 13.90
CA ASN A 186 -20.99 14.61 12.67
C ASN A 186 -22.21 15.18 11.93
N ASP A 187 -22.03 16.33 11.28
CA ASP A 187 -23.03 17.02 10.47
C ASP A 187 -22.78 16.90 8.95
N GLN A 188 -21.72 16.19 8.55
CA GLN A 188 -21.25 16.07 7.15
C GLN A 188 -21.63 14.74 6.48
N ASN A 189 -22.56 13.97 7.07
CA ASN A 189 -22.98 12.66 6.54
C ASN A 189 -21.81 11.68 6.35
N VAL A 190 -20.81 11.77 7.24
CA VAL A 190 -19.67 10.86 7.30
C VAL A 190 -20.06 9.62 8.11
N HIS A 191 -19.64 8.45 7.63
CA HIS A 191 -19.78 7.21 8.36
C HIS A 191 -18.43 6.49 8.47
N LEU A 192 -17.89 6.41 9.69
CA LEU A 192 -16.66 5.72 10.00
C LEU A 192 -16.93 4.28 10.43
N PHE A 193 -16.08 3.36 9.99
CA PHE A 193 -16.13 1.95 10.40
C PHE A 193 -14.77 1.28 10.16
N TYR A 194 -14.50 0.19 10.88
CA TYR A 194 -13.34 -0.65 10.61
C TYR A 194 -13.41 -1.26 9.22
N SER A 195 -12.30 -1.20 8.50
CA SER A 195 -12.22 -1.74 7.15
C SER A 195 -10.85 -2.39 6.89
N THR A 196 -10.74 -2.98 5.71
CA THR A 196 -9.51 -3.55 5.16
C THR A 196 -9.32 -3.04 3.73
N PRO A 197 -8.10 -3.06 3.19
CA PRO A 197 -7.88 -2.68 1.80
C PRO A 197 -8.78 -3.44 0.81
N SER A 198 -9.05 -4.73 1.06
CA SER A 198 -9.97 -5.52 0.23
C SER A 198 -11.40 -4.97 0.24
N GLN A 199 -11.93 -4.64 1.42
CA GLN A 199 -13.28 -4.09 1.56
C GLN A 199 -13.39 -2.70 0.91
N TYR A 200 -12.36 -1.87 1.04
CA TYR A 200 -12.29 -0.58 0.36
C TYR A 200 -12.35 -0.74 -1.16
N ILE A 201 -11.55 -1.65 -1.72
CA ILE A 201 -11.54 -1.90 -3.17
C ILE A 201 -12.87 -2.49 -3.66
N ASP A 202 -13.49 -3.40 -2.89
CA ASP A 202 -14.82 -3.93 -3.25
C ASP A 202 -15.89 -2.85 -3.25
N ALA A 203 -15.84 -1.92 -2.28
CA ALA A 203 -16.76 -0.80 -2.18
C ALA A 203 -16.57 0.22 -3.34
N LEU A 204 -15.33 0.50 -3.75
CA LEU A 204 -15.06 1.30 -4.94
C LEU A 204 -15.55 0.63 -6.22
N ASN A 205 -15.29 -0.67 -6.38
CA ASN A 205 -15.71 -1.43 -7.56
C ASN A 205 -17.25 -1.46 -7.70
N ALA A 206 -17.98 -1.51 -6.58
CA ALA A 206 -19.45 -1.48 -6.59
C ALA A 206 -20.05 -0.15 -7.10
N GLN A 207 -19.29 0.95 -7.12
CA GLN A 207 -19.76 2.25 -7.59
C GLN A 207 -19.75 2.41 -9.12
N ASN A 208 -19.18 1.45 -9.88
CA ASN A 208 -19.09 1.49 -11.35
C ASN A 208 -18.50 2.81 -11.92
N LEU A 209 -17.48 3.34 -11.23
CA LEU A 209 -16.78 4.56 -11.65
C LEU A 209 -15.82 4.29 -12.81
N THR A 210 -15.50 5.34 -13.55
CA THR A 210 -14.44 5.31 -14.57
C THR A 210 -13.17 5.95 -14.04
N TRP A 211 -12.04 5.30 -14.31
CA TRP A 211 -10.74 5.69 -13.76
C TRP A 211 -9.81 6.21 -14.85
N PRO A 212 -8.98 7.24 -14.55
CA PRO A 212 -7.91 7.64 -15.45
C PRO A 212 -6.90 6.49 -15.61
N VAL A 213 -6.18 6.49 -16.74
CA VAL A 213 -5.26 5.40 -17.10
C VAL A 213 -3.83 5.91 -17.09
N ARG A 214 -2.93 5.17 -16.43
CA ARG A 214 -1.48 5.44 -16.44
C ARG A 214 -0.73 4.34 -17.20
N TYR A 215 0.32 4.71 -17.93
CA TYR A 215 1.12 3.78 -18.73
C TYR A 215 2.59 3.69 -18.33
N ASP A 216 3.16 4.76 -17.77
CA ASP A 216 4.59 4.87 -17.46
C ASP A 216 4.90 4.51 -16.00
N ASP A 217 6.18 4.47 -15.64
CA ASP A 217 6.64 4.29 -14.25
C ASP A 217 6.44 5.57 -13.40
N MET A 218 6.78 5.49 -12.12
CA MET A 218 6.71 6.59 -11.14
C MET A 218 8.09 6.82 -10.51
N PHE A 219 9.11 6.87 -11.36
CA PHE A 219 10.46 7.25 -10.98
C PHE A 219 10.92 8.52 -11.72
N PRO A 220 11.82 9.31 -11.13
CA PRO A 220 12.28 9.23 -9.74
C PRO A 220 11.22 9.73 -8.75
N TYR A 221 11.35 9.33 -7.49
CA TYR A 221 10.54 9.88 -6.39
C TYR A 221 11.23 11.11 -5.79
N ALA A 222 10.47 12.17 -5.55
CA ALA A 222 10.85 13.28 -4.68
C ALA A 222 9.67 13.63 -3.77
N ASP A 223 9.93 13.75 -2.47
CA ASP A 223 8.95 14.22 -1.49
C ASP A 223 8.89 15.75 -1.39
N ASN A 224 9.96 16.45 -1.82
CA ASN A 224 10.05 17.90 -1.83
C ASN A 224 10.91 18.41 -3.01
N PRO A 225 10.89 19.72 -3.34
CA PRO A 225 11.52 20.25 -4.55
C PRO A 225 13.01 19.96 -4.78
N MET A 226 13.77 19.71 -3.71
CA MET A 226 15.23 19.49 -3.78
C MET A 226 15.66 18.09 -3.31
N ASP A 227 14.70 17.23 -2.97
CA ASP A 227 14.95 15.95 -2.32
C ASP A 227 14.58 14.80 -3.26
N TYR A 228 15.37 14.61 -4.31
CA TYR A 228 15.20 13.47 -5.21
C TYR A 228 15.86 12.22 -4.62
N TRP A 229 15.08 11.19 -4.41
CA TRP A 229 15.51 9.92 -3.79
C TRP A 229 16.19 9.02 -4.84
N THR A 230 17.15 9.54 -5.57
CA THR A 230 17.91 8.77 -6.59
C THR A 230 19.23 8.23 -6.04
N GLY A 231 19.67 8.71 -4.88
CA GLY A 231 20.91 8.26 -4.24
C GLY A 231 20.89 6.76 -3.90
N TYR A 232 19.73 6.24 -3.46
CA TYR A 232 19.61 4.84 -3.05
C TYR A 232 19.78 3.85 -4.22
N PHE A 233 19.62 4.30 -5.47
CA PHE A 233 19.94 3.51 -6.66
C PHE A 233 21.39 3.02 -6.64
N THR A 234 22.30 3.78 -6.00
CA THR A 234 23.73 3.47 -5.91
C THR A 234 24.20 3.13 -4.50
N SER A 235 23.55 3.63 -3.45
CA SER A 235 23.96 3.39 -2.06
C SER A 235 24.24 1.91 -1.75
N ARG A 236 25.35 1.62 -1.07
CA ARG A 236 25.80 0.26 -0.71
C ARG A 236 26.02 -0.65 -1.93
N GLN A 237 26.73 -0.15 -2.95
CA GLN A 237 27.04 -0.86 -4.21
C GLN A 237 27.48 -2.32 -4.01
N LYS A 238 28.37 -2.60 -3.03
CA LYS A 238 28.82 -3.97 -2.75
C LYS A 238 27.68 -4.91 -2.34
N ALA A 239 26.79 -4.46 -1.46
CA ALA A 239 25.63 -5.27 -1.08
C ALA A 239 24.68 -5.51 -2.27
N LYS A 240 24.49 -4.50 -3.13
CA LYS A 240 23.71 -4.67 -4.37
C LYS A 240 24.35 -5.70 -5.32
N GLN A 241 25.67 -5.70 -5.45
CA GLN A 241 26.41 -6.70 -6.21
C GLN A 241 26.26 -8.10 -5.60
N GLU A 242 26.46 -8.24 -4.28
CA GLU A 242 26.33 -9.51 -3.56
C GLU A 242 24.93 -10.12 -3.73
N VAL A 243 23.86 -9.31 -3.72
CA VAL A 243 22.49 -9.77 -4.00
C VAL A 243 22.36 -10.32 -5.43
N ARG A 244 22.97 -9.67 -6.43
CA ARG A 244 22.94 -10.15 -7.83
C ARG A 244 23.72 -11.44 -8.01
N GLU A 245 24.89 -11.56 -7.38
CA GLU A 245 25.70 -12.78 -7.39
C GLU A 245 24.96 -13.94 -6.70
N GLY A 246 24.32 -13.67 -5.56
CA GLY A 246 23.48 -14.63 -4.84
C GLY A 246 22.27 -15.09 -5.67
N GLN A 247 21.56 -14.16 -6.33
CA GLN A 247 20.44 -14.48 -7.22
C GLN A 247 20.89 -15.39 -8.38
N ALA A 248 21.99 -15.06 -9.04
CA ALA A 248 22.52 -15.88 -10.13
C ALA A 248 22.92 -17.29 -9.67
N ALA A 249 23.55 -17.40 -8.50
CA ALA A 249 23.92 -18.68 -7.91
C ALA A 249 22.68 -19.52 -7.54
N LEU A 250 21.66 -18.90 -6.93
CA LEU A 250 20.40 -19.55 -6.58
C LEU A 250 19.67 -20.06 -7.83
N HIS A 251 19.57 -19.23 -8.87
CA HIS A 251 18.96 -19.61 -10.14
C HIS A 251 19.64 -20.86 -10.74
N ALA A 252 20.98 -20.83 -10.83
CA ALA A 252 21.75 -21.96 -11.36
C ALA A 252 21.58 -23.24 -10.52
N ALA A 253 21.59 -23.11 -9.19
CA ALA A 253 21.39 -24.23 -8.28
C ALA A 253 19.99 -24.86 -8.46
N ASN A 254 18.94 -24.04 -8.59
CA ASN A 254 17.58 -24.50 -8.82
C ASN A 254 17.43 -25.23 -10.16
N GLN A 255 18.08 -24.76 -11.23
CA GLN A 255 18.09 -25.47 -12.51
C GLN A 255 18.76 -26.85 -12.39
N ILE A 256 19.94 -26.93 -11.77
CA ILE A 256 20.66 -28.19 -11.57
C ILE A 256 19.83 -29.17 -10.74
N TYR A 257 19.23 -28.68 -9.65
CA TYR A 257 18.37 -29.49 -8.79
C TYR A 257 17.16 -30.04 -9.56
N SER A 258 16.50 -29.19 -10.35
CA SER A 258 15.33 -29.58 -11.15
C SER A 258 15.69 -30.67 -12.17
N LEU A 259 16.82 -30.53 -12.88
CA LEU A 259 17.30 -31.54 -13.83
C LEU A 259 17.56 -32.88 -13.14
N LYS A 260 18.17 -32.86 -11.95
CA LYS A 260 18.45 -34.07 -11.19
C LYS A 260 17.17 -34.74 -10.66
N ALA A 261 16.18 -33.96 -10.23
CA ALA A 261 14.89 -34.48 -9.80
C ALA A 261 14.16 -35.20 -10.96
N LEU A 262 14.19 -34.61 -12.16
CA LEU A 262 13.60 -35.21 -13.36
C LEU A 262 14.30 -36.53 -13.76
N ASP A 263 15.63 -36.59 -13.71
CA ASP A 263 16.42 -37.79 -14.03
C ASP A 263 16.13 -38.95 -13.05
N ASN A 264 15.94 -38.63 -11.77
CA ASN A 264 15.55 -39.63 -10.76
C ASN A 264 14.12 -40.16 -10.97
N THR A 265 13.17 -39.34 -11.44
CA THR A 265 11.81 -39.83 -11.74
C THR A 265 11.75 -40.76 -12.94
N THR A 266 12.73 -40.71 -13.85
CA THR A 266 12.83 -41.64 -14.99
C THR A 266 13.40 -43.01 -14.65
N SER A 267 13.98 -43.19 -13.45
CA SER A 267 14.59 -44.47 -13.04
C SER A 267 13.68 -45.36 -12.19
N GLU A 268 12.53 -44.89 -11.71
CA GLU A 268 11.54 -45.70 -10.97
C GLU A 268 10.49 -46.39 -11.88
N SER A 269 10.59 -46.25 -13.21
CA SER A 269 9.64 -46.85 -14.17
C SER A 269 10.24 -47.99 -15.01
N GLN A 270 11.16 -48.79 -14.47
CA GLN A 270 11.67 -50.02 -15.11
C GLN A 270 11.51 -51.25 -14.22
#